data_AF-A0A0W0VS18-F1
#
_entry.id   AF-A0A0W0VS18-F1
#
_cell.length_a   1.000
_cell.length_b   1.000
_cell.length_c   1.000
_cell.angle_alpha   90.00
_cell.angle_beta   90.00
_cell.angle_gamma   90.00
#
_symmetry.space_group_name_H-M   'P 1'
#
loop_
_entity.id
_entity.type
_entity.pdbx_description
1 polymer ?
#
loop_
_entity_poly.entity_id
_entity_poly.type
_entity_poly.pdbx_seq_one_letter_code
_entity_poly.pdbx_strand_id
1 'polypeptide(L)'
;MMVIFVSQCEKKALARTRRVLDAFADRIGDKTWQTVITQEGLLAVKKLLRKTASKNTAVCCHWIRTRSKTELVWVVGRRQAFNHLGVVPVNFTSKEVIMDKLPIETGHLIANTKAQLLSHHLFSVGYVAYYLLEKMGVDDYKLRQSAFISGILHDIGKIDPAFQSWVCKKNNKLSENIVPEDGVHIDSPRLNHHLN
;
A
#
# COMPACT_ATOMS: atom_id res chain seq x y z
N MET A 1 -2.00 -14.52 28.94
CA MET A 1 -1.69 -13.55 27.86
C MET A 1 -2.99 -12.87 27.44
N MET A 2 -2.96 -11.59 27.05
CA MET A 2 -4.14 -10.92 26.52
C MET A 2 -4.12 -10.95 24.99
N VAL A 3 -5.18 -11.45 24.36
CA VAL A 3 -5.25 -11.60 22.91
C VAL A 3 -6.48 -10.92 22.33
N ILE A 4 -6.34 -10.50 21.08
CA ILE A 4 -7.44 -10.03 20.24
C ILE A 4 -7.56 -10.97 19.05
N PHE A 5 -8.79 -11.37 18.74
CA PHE A 5 -9.12 -12.06 17.50
C PHE A 5 -9.85 -11.10 16.57
N VAL A 6 -9.41 -11.01 15.32
CA VAL A 6 -10.12 -10.25 14.28
C VAL A 6 -10.51 -11.20 13.15
N SER A 7 -11.78 -11.12 12.75
CA SER A 7 -12.33 -11.93 11.66
C SER A 7 -12.54 -11.10 10.40
N GLN A 8 -12.06 -11.61 9.27
CA GLN A 8 -12.50 -11.21 7.92
C GLN A 8 -13.24 -12.35 7.23
N CYS A 9 -13.96 -13.15 8.02
CA CYS A 9 -14.76 -14.24 7.48
C CYS A 9 -15.93 -13.70 6.66
N GLU A 10 -16.24 -14.39 5.57
CA GLU A 10 -17.36 -14.07 4.67
C GLU A 10 -18.38 -15.20 4.64
N LYS A 11 -19.62 -14.87 4.24
CA LYS A 11 -20.70 -15.85 4.02
C LYS A 11 -20.92 -16.72 5.27
N LYS A 12 -21.19 -18.02 5.07
CA LYS A 12 -21.44 -18.99 6.15
C LYS A 12 -20.25 -19.20 7.10
N ALA A 13 -19.03 -18.78 6.73
CA ALA A 13 -17.87 -18.90 7.60
C ALA A 13 -17.96 -17.97 8.82
N LEU A 14 -18.54 -16.78 8.65
CA LEU A 14 -18.68 -15.81 9.75
C LEU A 14 -19.52 -16.39 10.89
N ALA A 15 -20.69 -16.96 10.58
CA ALA A 15 -21.56 -17.56 11.59
C ALA A 15 -20.89 -18.72 12.35
N ARG A 16 -20.08 -19.53 11.66
CA ARG A 16 -19.34 -20.63 12.30
C ARG A 16 -18.22 -20.11 13.20
N THR A 17 -17.44 -19.14 12.72
CA THR A 17 -16.35 -18.52 13.49
C THR A 17 -16.89 -17.84 14.73
N ARG A 18 -18.01 -17.11 14.62
CA ARG A 18 -18.71 -16.47 15.74
C ARG A 18 -19.03 -17.49 16.84
N ARG A 19 -19.68 -18.61 16.51
CA ARG A 19 -19.99 -19.67 17.48
C ARG A 19 -18.77 -20.22 18.22
N VAL A 20 -17.63 -20.34 17.52
CA VAL A 20 -16.40 -20.78 18.17
C VAL A 20 -15.87 -19.68 19.09
N LEU A 21 -15.65 -18.45 18.58
CA LEU A 21 -15.01 -17.39 19.36
C LEU A 21 -15.86 -16.88 20.52
N ASP A 22 -17.19 -16.81 20.37
CA ASP A 22 -18.11 -16.38 21.43
C ASP A 22 -18.07 -17.33 22.65
N ALA A 23 -17.62 -18.58 22.48
CA ALA A 23 -17.47 -19.52 23.59
C ALA A 23 -16.15 -19.36 24.38
N PHE A 24 -15.16 -18.61 23.84
CA PHE A 24 -13.84 -18.47 24.45
C PHE A 24 -13.44 -17.02 24.76
N ALA A 25 -14.13 -16.04 24.19
CA ALA A 25 -13.74 -14.64 24.26
C ALA A 25 -14.93 -13.70 24.22
N ASP A 26 -14.78 -12.55 24.85
CA ASP A 26 -15.78 -11.50 24.84
C ASP A 26 -15.76 -10.80 23.49
N ARG A 27 -16.95 -10.69 22.88
CA ARG A 27 -17.09 -9.96 21.63
C ARG A 27 -17.15 -8.46 21.92
N ILE A 28 -16.18 -7.72 21.39
CA ILE A 28 -16.06 -6.26 21.58
C ILE A 28 -16.44 -5.46 20.33
N GLY A 29 -16.83 -6.14 19.25
CA GLY A 29 -17.31 -5.54 18.01
C GLY A 29 -17.80 -6.60 17.01
N ASP A 30 -18.28 -6.18 15.84
CA ASP A 30 -18.95 -7.08 14.89
C ASP A 30 -18.12 -8.28 14.45
N LYS A 31 -16.80 -8.09 14.35
CA LYS A 31 -15.83 -9.09 13.93
C LYS A 31 -14.59 -9.13 14.83
N THR A 32 -14.71 -8.68 16.07
CA THR A 32 -13.59 -8.55 17.00
C THR A 32 -13.92 -9.15 18.36
N TRP A 33 -12.97 -9.91 18.91
CA TRP A 33 -13.07 -10.52 20.23
C TRP A 33 -11.80 -10.28 21.03
N GLN A 34 -11.93 -10.19 22.33
CA GLN A 34 -10.82 -10.01 23.26
C GLN A 34 -10.97 -10.95 24.44
N THR A 35 -9.85 -11.51 24.91
CA THR A 35 -9.84 -12.36 26.11
C THR A 35 -8.45 -12.43 26.73
N VAL A 36 -8.40 -12.81 28.00
CA VAL A 36 -7.20 -13.27 28.66
C VAL A 36 -7.19 -14.79 28.63
N ILE A 37 -6.19 -15.38 27.96
CA ILE A 37 -6.11 -16.83 27.73
C ILE A 37 -4.72 -17.37 28.06
N THR A 38 -4.61 -18.69 28.23
CA THR A 38 -3.32 -19.41 28.32
C THR A 38 -2.82 -19.80 26.93
N GLN A 39 -1.54 -20.18 26.81
CA GLN A 39 -0.98 -20.66 25.54
C GLN A 39 -1.69 -21.94 25.06
N GLU A 40 -2.03 -22.85 25.97
CA GLU A 40 -2.79 -24.06 25.67
C GLU A 40 -4.20 -23.75 25.18
N GLY A 41 -4.89 -22.82 25.86
CA GLY A 41 -6.20 -22.34 25.44
C GLY A 41 -6.15 -21.72 24.04
N LEU A 42 -5.10 -20.94 23.75
CA LEU A 42 -4.90 -20.35 22.42
C LEU A 42 -4.70 -21.42 21.34
N LEU A 43 -3.93 -22.47 21.62
CA LEU A 43 -3.74 -23.61 20.72
C LEU A 43 -5.05 -24.39 20.50
N ALA A 44 -5.86 -24.56 21.55
CA ALA A 44 -7.18 -25.20 21.46
C ALA A 44 -8.13 -24.40 20.55
N VAL A 45 -8.23 -23.08 20.74
CA VAL A 45 -9.02 -22.18 19.88
C VAL A 45 -8.55 -22.28 18.43
N LYS A 46 -7.24 -22.21 18.19
CA LYS A 46 -6.65 -22.36 16.85
C LYS A 46 -7.03 -23.70 16.22
N LYS A 47 -7.00 -24.80 16.99
CA LYS A 47 -7.38 -26.14 16.51
C LYS A 47 -8.87 -26.20 16.14
N LEU A 48 -9.76 -25.62 16.94
CA LEU A 48 -11.20 -25.57 16.68
C LEU A 48 -11.55 -24.72 15.44
N LEU A 49 -10.92 -23.55 15.31
CA LEU A 49 -11.08 -22.70 14.12
C LEU A 49 -10.59 -23.41 12.85
N ARG A 50 -9.48 -24.16 12.94
CA ARG A 50 -8.98 -24.96 11.80
C ARG A 50 -9.94 -26.08 11.39
N LYS A 51 -10.58 -26.77 12.36
CA LYS A 51 -11.56 -27.83 12.06
C LYS A 51 -12.77 -27.33 11.29
N THR A 52 -13.20 -26.09 11.55
CA THR A 52 -14.39 -25.49 10.94
C THR A 52 -14.05 -24.55 9.76
N ALA A 53 -12.76 -24.45 9.41
CA ALA A 53 -12.27 -23.54 8.40
C ALA A 53 -12.76 -23.92 6.99
N SER A 54 -13.06 -22.89 6.19
CA SER A 54 -13.43 -23.00 4.78
C SER A 54 -12.66 -21.95 3.97
N LYS A 55 -12.83 -21.91 2.64
CA LYS A 55 -12.22 -20.89 1.76
C LYS A 55 -12.57 -19.44 2.12
N ASN A 56 -13.65 -19.24 2.88
CA ASN A 56 -14.13 -17.93 3.33
C ASN A 56 -13.79 -17.64 4.79
N THR A 57 -13.05 -18.53 5.46
CA THR A 57 -12.58 -18.31 6.82
C THR A 57 -11.31 -17.47 6.77
N ALA A 58 -11.27 -16.37 7.51
CA ALA A 58 -10.09 -15.55 7.72
C ALA A 58 -10.14 -15.01 9.15
N VAL A 59 -9.28 -15.51 10.02
CA VAL A 59 -9.19 -15.07 11.43
C VAL A 59 -7.73 -14.87 11.78
N CYS A 60 -7.37 -13.69 12.28
CA CYS A 60 -6.05 -13.44 12.85
C CYS A 60 -6.12 -13.34 14.37
N CYS A 61 -5.00 -13.68 15.02
CA CYS A 61 -4.82 -13.56 16.46
C CYS A 61 -3.64 -12.64 16.73
N HIS A 62 -3.90 -11.57 17.48
CA HIS A 62 -2.90 -10.64 17.97
C HIS A 62 -2.68 -10.84 19.46
N TRP A 63 -1.41 -10.91 19.87
CA TRP A 63 -1.03 -10.85 21.27
C TRP A 63 -0.68 -9.40 21.62
N ILE A 64 -1.36 -8.86 22.63
CA ILE A 64 -1.03 -7.57 23.21
C ILE A 64 0.13 -7.79 24.18
N ARG A 65 1.33 -7.31 23.81
CA ARG A 65 2.52 -7.36 24.69
C ARG A 65 2.57 -6.17 25.63
N THR A 66 2.31 -4.98 25.11
CA THR A 66 2.30 -3.71 25.86
C THR A 66 1.15 -2.83 25.36
N ARG A 67 0.93 -1.66 25.98
CA ARG A 67 -0.10 -0.71 25.54
C ARG A 67 0.05 -0.25 24.08
N SER A 68 1.27 -0.24 23.55
CA SER A 68 1.58 0.24 22.19
C SER A 68 2.00 -0.87 21.22
N LYS A 69 2.24 -2.10 21.73
CA LYS A 69 2.77 -3.19 20.91
C LYS A 69 1.85 -4.39 20.88
N THR A 70 1.34 -4.66 19.69
CA THR A 70 0.59 -5.87 19.35
C THR A 70 1.36 -6.69 18.32
N GLU A 71 1.44 -8.00 18.53
CA GLU A 71 2.15 -8.90 17.63
C GLU A 71 1.20 -9.93 17.04
N LEU A 72 1.30 -10.14 15.73
CA LEU A 72 0.55 -11.19 15.05
C LEU A 72 1.12 -12.56 15.46
N VAL A 73 0.30 -13.39 16.10
CA VAL A 73 0.70 -14.73 16.54
C VAL A 73 0.44 -15.75 15.42
N TRP A 74 -0.75 -15.72 14.84
CA TRP A 74 -1.12 -16.61 13.74
C TRP A 74 -2.34 -16.12 12.98
N VAL A 75 -2.52 -16.69 11.79
CA VAL A 75 -3.72 -16.54 10.96
C VAL A 75 -4.28 -17.93 10.61
N VAL A 76 -5.60 -18.08 10.67
CA VAL A 76 -6.33 -19.28 10.23
C VAL A 76 -7.15 -18.95 8.99
N GLY A 77 -6.98 -19.78 7.95
CA GLY A 77 -7.69 -19.67 6.68
C GLY A 77 -7.00 -18.75 5.67
N ARG A 78 -7.77 -17.88 5.01
CA ARG A 78 -7.34 -17.01 3.90
C ARG A 78 -6.40 -15.91 4.42
N ARG A 79 -5.09 -16.11 4.25
CA ARG A 79 -4.06 -15.16 4.71
C ARG A 79 -4.06 -13.82 3.96
N GLN A 80 -4.39 -13.81 2.68
CA GLN A 80 -4.48 -12.58 1.85
C GLN A 80 -5.49 -11.54 2.36
N ALA A 81 -6.36 -11.90 3.30
CA ALA A 81 -7.26 -10.94 3.94
C ALA A 81 -6.55 -10.02 4.94
N PHE A 82 -5.28 -10.29 5.24
CA PHE A 82 -4.46 -9.51 6.16
C PHE A 82 -3.08 -9.24 5.54
N ASN A 83 -2.44 -8.14 5.93
CA ASN A 83 -1.03 -7.91 5.62
C ASN A 83 -0.11 -8.73 6.56
N HIS A 84 1.21 -8.56 6.42
CA HIS A 84 2.21 -9.26 7.22
C HIS A 84 2.13 -8.97 8.73
N LEU A 85 1.51 -7.85 9.14
CA LEU A 85 1.26 -7.47 10.54
C LEU A 85 -0.13 -7.89 11.03
N GLY A 86 -0.95 -8.53 10.18
CA GLY A 86 -2.32 -8.90 10.53
C GLY A 86 -3.33 -7.77 10.41
N VAL A 87 -2.94 -6.62 9.83
CA VAL A 87 -3.82 -5.49 9.57
C VAL A 87 -4.69 -5.77 8.36
N VAL A 88 -5.96 -5.38 8.44
CA VAL A 88 -6.94 -5.56 7.37
C VAL A 88 -6.78 -4.42 6.36
N PRO A 89 -6.60 -4.73 5.06
CA PRO A 89 -6.60 -3.70 4.02
C PRO A 89 -7.99 -3.07 3.92
N VAL A 90 -8.03 -1.74 3.91
CA VAL A 90 -9.29 -0.97 3.80
C VAL A 90 -9.66 -0.66 2.35
N ASN A 91 -8.66 -0.61 1.47
CA ASN A 91 -8.82 -0.34 0.03
C ASN A 91 -8.27 -1.52 -0.78
N PHE A 92 -8.98 -1.92 -1.82
CA PHE A 92 -8.56 -2.97 -2.75
C PHE A 92 -8.49 -2.41 -4.17
N THR A 93 -7.43 -2.74 -4.90
CA THR A 93 -7.29 -2.42 -6.33
C THR A 93 -7.31 -3.72 -7.14
N SER A 94 -7.98 -3.72 -8.29
CA SER A 94 -8.17 -4.90 -9.14
C SER A 94 -7.26 -4.92 -10.38
N LYS A 95 -6.38 -3.93 -10.56
CA LYS A 95 -5.51 -3.83 -11.75
C LYS A 95 -4.09 -4.33 -11.44
N GLU A 96 -3.56 -5.17 -12.33
CA GLU A 96 -2.16 -5.59 -12.32
C GLU A 96 -1.25 -4.37 -12.48
N VAL A 97 -0.20 -4.31 -11.67
CA VAL A 97 0.74 -3.20 -11.70
C VAL A 97 1.81 -3.44 -12.75
N ILE A 98 1.59 -2.85 -13.92
CA ILE A 98 2.62 -2.56 -14.91
C ILE A 98 2.94 -1.08 -14.71
N MET A 99 4.15 -0.76 -14.22
CA MET A 99 4.69 0.60 -14.00
C MET A 99 4.02 1.53 -12.96
N ASP A 100 2.80 1.28 -12.46
CA ASP A 100 2.18 2.08 -11.36
C ASP A 100 2.79 1.87 -9.95
N LYS A 101 4.00 1.29 -9.83
CA LYS A 101 4.64 0.87 -8.57
C LYS A 101 5.95 1.59 -8.22
N LEU A 102 6.23 2.74 -8.82
CA LEU A 102 6.84 3.78 -7.99
C LEU A 102 5.71 4.28 -7.07
N PRO A 103 5.95 4.58 -5.78
CA PRO A 103 4.96 5.23 -4.91
C PRO A 103 4.61 6.66 -5.36
N ILE A 104 4.80 6.94 -6.65
CA ILE A 104 4.76 8.25 -7.27
C ILE A 104 3.82 8.15 -8.46
N GLU A 105 2.64 8.75 -8.34
CA GLU A 105 1.65 8.82 -9.42
C GLU A 105 2.17 9.73 -10.53
N THR A 106 2.91 9.15 -11.49
CA THR A 106 3.44 9.88 -12.66
C THR A 106 2.47 9.91 -13.84
N GLY A 107 1.34 9.22 -13.74
CA GLY A 107 0.36 9.06 -14.83
C GLY A 107 -0.32 10.36 -15.29
N HIS A 108 -0.36 11.37 -14.41
CA HIS A 108 -0.92 12.70 -14.72
C HIS A 108 0.14 13.79 -14.85
N LEU A 109 1.40 13.47 -14.54
CA LEU A 109 2.49 14.43 -14.53
C LEU A 109 3.07 14.60 -15.93
N ILE A 110 3.58 15.79 -16.19
CA ILE A 110 4.11 16.16 -17.50
C ILE A 110 5.62 16.29 -17.44
N ALA A 111 6.34 15.72 -18.42
CA ALA A 111 7.79 15.78 -18.51
C ALA A 111 8.34 17.11 -19.07
N ASN A 112 7.54 17.81 -19.88
CA ASN A 112 7.97 19.00 -20.62
C ASN A 112 6.81 19.88 -21.08
N THR A 113 7.13 21.07 -21.61
CA THR A 113 6.16 22.01 -22.17
C THR A 113 5.41 21.50 -23.40
N LYS A 114 5.77 20.35 -23.98
CA LYS A 114 4.99 19.72 -25.06
C LYS A 114 3.88 18.79 -24.54
N ALA A 115 3.61 18.83 -23.24
CA ALA A 115 2.59 18.01 -22.60
C ALA A 115 2.83 16.49 -22.71
N GLN A 116 4.09 16.07 -22.88
CA GLN A 116 4.45 14.65 -22.85
C GLN A 116 4.28 14.09 -21.44
N LEU A 117 3.60 12.95 -21.30
CA LEU A 117 3.46 12.26 -20.02
C LEU A 117 4.81 11.85 -19.46
N LEU A 118 5.01 12.12 -18.17
CA LEU A 118 6.25 11.79 -17.46
C LEU A 118 6.48 10.29 -17.43
N SER A 119 5.44 9.50 -17.15
CA SER A 119 5.51 8.03 -17.18
C SER A 119 6.02 7.48 -18.52
N HIS A 120 5.52 8.01 -19.64
CA HIS A 120 5.94 7.60 -20.98
C HIS A 120 7.41 7.97 -21.24
N HIS A 121 7.82 9.19 -20.88
CA HIS A 121 9.21 9.62 -21.02
C HIS A 121 10.17 8.70 -20.26
N LEU A 122 9.92 8.47 -18.97
CA LEU A 122 10.77 7.64 -18.12
C LEU A 122 10.85 6.19 -18.61
N PHE A 123 9.70 5.61 -19.00
CA PHE A 123 9.67 4.26 -19.57
C PHE A 123 10.44 4.17 -20.89
N SER A 124 10.20 5.11 -21.83
CA SER A 124 10.87 5.10 -23.13
C SER A 124 12.38 5.23 -23.01
N VAL A 125 12.88 6.09 -22.12
CA VAL A 125 14.33 6.23 -21.89
C VAL A 125 14.94 4.96 -21.32
N GLY A 126 14.31 4.36 -20.30
CA GLY A 126 14.75 3.08 -19.75
C GLY A 126 14.75 1.96 -20.79
N TYR A 127 13.66 1.84 -21.55
CA TYR A 127 13.50 0.83 -22.60
C TYR A 127 14.58 0.97 -23.68
N VAL A 128 14.83 2.19 -24.18
CA VAL A 128 15.88 2.43 -25.18
C VAL A 128 17.26 2.10 -24.61
N ALA A 129 17.56 2.47 -23.35
CA ALA A 129 18.84 2.15 -22.73
C ALA A 129 19.08 0.63 -22.64
N TYR A 130 18.05 -0.14 -22.27
CA TYR A 130 18.10 -1.61 -22.24
C TYR A 130 18.42 -2.19 -23.63
N TYR A 131 17.65 -1.76 -24.65
CA TYR A 131 17.80 -2.26 -26.01
C TYR A 131 19.10 -1.81 -26.67
N LEU A 132 19.61 -0.63 -26.33
CA LEU A 132 20.88 -0.15 -26.86
C LEU A 132 22.04 -1.01 -26.37
N LEU A 133 22.06 -1.36 -25.09
CA LEU A 133 23.05 -2.30 -24.55
C LEU A 133 22.91 -3.70 -25.16
N GLU A 134 21.69 -4.17 -25.39
CA GLU A 134 21.46 -5.43 -26.13
C GLU A 134 22.02 -5.36 -27.55
N LYS A 135 21.79 -4.26 -28.28
CA LYS A 135 22.32 -4.05 -29.64
C LYS A 135 23.84 -3.89 -29.69
N MET A 136 24.45 -3.41 -28.61
CA MET A 136 25.91 -3.31 -28.48
C MET A 136 26.58 -4.66 -28.12
N GLY A 137 25.80 -5.73 -27.98
CA GLY A 137 26.33 -7.07 -27.65
C GLY A 137 26.67 -7.24 -26.17
N VAL A 138 26.03 -6.48 -25.28
CA VAL A 138 26.19 -6.65 -23.82
C VAL A 138 25.30 -7.79 -23.34
N ASP A 139 25.90 -8.96 -23.13
CA ASP A 139 25.18 -10.16 -22.72
C ASP A 139 24.73 -10.16 -21.25
N ASP A 140 25.33 -9.30 -20.40
CA ASP A 140 24.97 -9.20 -18.99
C ASP A 140 23.56 -8.60 -18.81
N TYR A 141 22.61 -9.49 -18.56
CA TYR A 141 21.23 -9.15 -18.27
C TYR A 141 21.07 -8.21 -17.07
N LYS A 142 21.88 -8.36 -16.02
CA LYS A 142 21.79 -7.50 -14.83
C LYS A 142 22.25 -6.10 -15.15
N LEU A 143 23.28 -5.96 -15.98
CA LEU A 143 23.75 -4.66 -16.45
C LEU A 143 22.69 -3.97 -17.32
N ARG A 144 22.06 -4.71 -18.25
CA ARG A 144 20.96 -4.20 -19.06
C ARG A 144 19.76 -3.79 -18.20
N GLN A 145 19.38 -4.61 -17.23
CA GLN A 145 18.32 -4.29 -16.28
C GLN A 145 18.65 -3.08 -15.39
N SER A 146 19.91 -2.92 -14.99
CA SER A 146 20.35 -1.74 -14.24
C SER A 146 20.26 -0.48 -15.08
N ALA A 147 20.65 -0.53 -16.36
CA ALA A 147 20.50 0.59 -17.28
C ALA A 147 19.02 0.96 -17.52
N PHE A 148 18.14 -0.04 -17.61
CA PHE A 148 16.70 0.17 -17.68
C PHE A 148 16.17 0.94 -16.47
N ILE A 149 16.51 0.48 -15.25
CA ILE A 149 16.07 1.12 -14.00
C ILE A 149 16.65 2.53 -13.89
N SER A 150 17.93 2.71 -14.19
CA SER A 150 18.57 4.04 -14.21
C SER A 150 17.90 4.98 -15.22
N GLY A 151 17.52 4.49 -16.41
CA GLY A 151 16.78 5.26 -17.39
C GLY A 151 15.36 5.60 -16.96
N ILE A 152 14.70 4.76 -16.16
CA ILE A 152 13.40 5.11 -15.54
C ILE A 152 13.57 6.20 -14.47
N LEU A 153 14.69 6.20 -13.74
CA LEU A 153 14.89 7.11 -12.60
C LEU A 153 15.60 8.42 -12.98
N HIS A 154 16.20 8.53 -14.17
CA HIS A 154 17.09 9.65 -14.53
C HIS A 154 16.47 11.04 -14.37
N ASP A 155 15.17 11.17 -14.65
CA ASP A 155 14.42 12.43 -14.65
C ASP A 155 13.29 12.41 -13.60
N ILE A 156 13.39 11.54 -12.59
CA ILE A 156 12.36 11.39 -11.55
C ILE A 156 12.15 12.67 -10.74
N GLY A 157 13.14 13.57 -10.69
CA GLY A 157 13.02 14.88 -10.04
C GLY A 157 11.92 15.77 -10.65
N LYS A 158 11.42 15.45 -11.85
CA LYS A 158 10.29 16.15 -12.48
C LYS A 158 8.95 15.95 -11.77
N ILE A 159 8.88 15.07 -10.77
CA ILE A 159 7.73 14.95 -9.87
C ILE A 159 7.58 16.18 -8.96
N ASP A 160 8.64 16.97 -8.78
CA ASP A 160 8.63 18.16 -7.95
C ASP A 160 7.41 19.09 -8.24
N PRO A 161 6.62 19.47 -7.22
CA PRO A 161 5.44 20.31 -7.41
C PRO A 161 5.75 21.68 -8.03
N ALA A 162 6.91 22.28 -7.76
CA ALA A 162 7.31 23.55 -8.35
C ALA A 162 7.58 23.39 -9.85
N PHE A 163 8.25 22.30 -10.26
CA PHE A 163 8.41 21.95 -11.67
C PHE A 163 7.06 21.72 -12.37
N GLN A 164 6.16 20.93 -11.77
CA GLN A 164 4.85 20.65 -12.37
C GLN A 164 3.99 21.92 -12.49
N SER A 165 4.00 22.78 -11.48
CA SER A 165 3.33 24.09 -11.53
C SER A 165 3.88 24.96 -12.66
N TRP A 166 5.21 25.01 -12.83
CA TRP A 166 5.86 25.77 -13.90
C TRP A 166 5.49 25.23 -15.30
N VAL A 167 5.54 23.91 -15.52
CA VAL A 167 5.19 23.29 -16.80
C VAL A 167 3.71 23.48 -17.14
N CYS A 168 2.81 23.27 -16.18
CA CYS A 168 1.37 23.41 -16.37
C CYS A 168 0.96 24.88 -16.65
N LYS A 169 1.58 25.85 -15.95
CA LYS A 169 1.34 27.29 -16.18
C LYS A 169 1.68 27.71 -17.60
N LYS A 170 2.73 27.15 -18.20
CA LYS A 170 3.08 27.42 -19.61
C LYS A 170 2.12 26.78 -20.62
N ASN A 171 1.39 25.74 -20.22
CA ASN A 171 0.52 24.96 -21.10
C ASN A 171 -0.97 25.31 -21.01
N ASN A 172 -1.34 26.39 -20.28
CA ASN A 172 -2.74 26.79 -20.05
C ASN A 172 -3.64 25.64 -19.55
N LYS A 173 -3.08 24.62 -18.90
CA LYS A 173 -3.83 23.57 -18.21
C LYS A 173 -3.75 23.85 -16.72
N LEU A 174 -4.81 24.43 -16.16
CA LEU A 174 -5.04 24.44 -14.72
C LEU A 174 -5.27 23.00 -14.27
N SER A 175 -4.33 22.44 -13.49
CA SER A 175 -4.62 21.36 -12.56
C SER A 175 -4.56 21.96 -11.16
N GLU A 176 -5.65 22.60 -10.75
CA GLU A 176 -5.95 22.78 -9.33
C GLU A 176 -6.05 21.39 -8.70
N ASN A 177 -5.50 21.26 -7.48
CA ASN A 177 -5.50 20.08 -6.60
C ASN A 177 -4.29 19.13 -6.73
N ILE A 178 -3.10 19.64 -6.45
CA ILE A 178 -2.05 18.82 -5.81
C ILE A 178 -1.89 19.38 -4.39
N VAL A 179 -2.51 18.71 -3.42
CA VAL A 179 -2.29 18.99 -1.99
C VAL A 179 -1.12 18.13 -1.54
N PRO A 180 -0.01 18.70 -1.03
CA PRO A 180 1.14 17.93 -0.56
C PRO A 180 0.77 17.04 0.64
N GLU A 181 1.19 15.76 0.60
CA GLU A 181 0.96 14.77 1.66
C GLU A 181 1.93 14.94 2.85
N ASP A 182 3.03 15.68 2.66
CA ASP A 182 3.94 16.05 3.75
C ASP A 182 3.40 17.27 4.48
N GLY A 183 2.91 17.06 5.70
CA GLY A 183 2.34 18.06 6.59
C GLY A 183 3.33 19.15 7.04
N VAL A 184 3.72 20.03 6.13
CA VAL A 184 4.41 21.29 6.44
C VAL A 184 3.62 22.43 5.78
N HIS A 185 2.77 23.06 6.58
CA HIS A 185 2.15 24.34 6.23
C HIS A 185 3.22 25.43 6.24
N ILE A 186 3.62 25.91 5.06
CA ILE A 186 4.18 27.25 4.95
C ILE A 186 3.03 28.11 4.47
N ASP A 187 2.41 28.82 5.42
CA ASP A 187 1.42 29.85 5.11
C ASP A 187 2.05 30.83 4.12
N SER A 188 1.36 31.06 3.00
CA SER A 188 1.76 32.06 2.02
C SER A 188 1.93 33.41 2.73
N PRO A 189 3.00 34.18 2.46
CA PRO A 189 3.01 35.57 2.89
C PRO A 189 1.99 36.31 2.03
N ARG A 190 0.86 36.67 2.66
CA ARG A 190 0.06 37.81 2.23
C ARG A 190 0.99 39.02 2.24
N LEU A 191 1.20 39.64 1.09
CA LEU A 191 1.66 41.02 1.00
C LEU A 191 1.02 41.66 -0.23
N ASN A 192 -0.28 41.93 -0.09
CA ASN A 192 -0.86 43.13 -0.69
C ASN A 192 -0.63 44.26 0.31
N HIS A 193 0.38 45.08 0.05
CA HIS A 193 0.33 46.48 0.44
C HIS A 193 0.37 47.31 -0.84
N HIS A 194 -0.82 47.67 -1.33
CA HIS A 194 -0.99 49.00 -1.87
C HIS A 194 -0.89 49.97 -0.69
N LEU A 195 -0.10 51.03 -0.86
CA LEU A 195 -0.47 52.41 -0.55
C LEU A 195 0.68 53.36 -0.98
N ASN A 196 0.32 54.22 -1.93
CA ASN A 196 0.84 55.55 -2.30
C ASN A 196 2.28 55.69 -2.79
#